data_AF-A0A845Y6W6-F1
#
_entry.id   AF-A0A845Y6W6-F1
#
_cell.length_a   1.000
_cell.length_b   1.000
_cell.length_c   1.000
_cell.angle_alpha   90.00
_cell.angle_beta   90.00
_cell.angle_gamma   90.00
#
_symmetry.space_group_name_H-M   'P 1'
#
loop_
_entity.id
_entity.type
_entity.pdbx_description
1 polymer ?
#
loop_
_entity_poly.entity_id
_entity_poly.type
_entity_poly.pdbx_seq_one_letter_code
_entity_poly.pdbx_strand_id
1 'polypeptide(L)'
;MIKTTAPAPRLSVKPTRNSKHIEEFQQLELFEWNLSDPALESRNIPGSQVRRRNGLISLTDMWRVSGSPKNRAPSPWLRQQQTQLLVKSLQNQFWGKIAYSKRGKNGGTFAIDELAFKYWEYLNSGHRVRLTEKSVQKRLAKTLGKVKREVATLAGNIDLLTEWELIEVKSIKSWKFAVGQVLIYGQSYPHHQKRIHLFGEATPDFLSMIRSYCTPLDIEVTWEV
;
A
#
# COMPACT_ATOMS: atom_id res chain seq x y z
N MET A 1 31.25 47.42 31.80
CA MET A 1 31.06 47.74 30.37
C MET A 1 31.26 46.46 29.56
N ILE A 2 30.18 45.78 29.20
CA ILE A 2 30.24 44.55 28.38
C ILE A 2 29.58 44.93 27.05
N LYS A 3 30.38 44.91 25.96
CA LYS A 3 29.90 45.20 24.61
C LYS A 3 29.19 43.95 24.08
N THR A 4 27.87 44.05 23.91
CA THR A 4 27.04 43.04 23.26
C THR A 4 27.16 43.20 21.74
N THR A 5 27.75 42.23 21.05
CA THR A 5 27.72 42.13 19.59
C THR A 5 26.44 41.43 19.16
N ALA A 6 25.59 42.13 18.39
CA ALA A 6 24.38 41.57 17.79
C ALA A 6 24.74 40.66 16.58
N PRO A 7 24.00 39.56 16.35
CA PRO A 7 24.22 38.72 15.17
C PRO A 7 23.57 39.33 13.92
N ALA A 8 24.18 39.06 12.76
CA ALA A 8 23.77 39.51 11.42
C ALA A 8 22.35 39.02 11.04
N PRO A 9 21.62 39.76 10.17
CA PRO A 9 20.25 39.40 9.80
C PRO A 9 20.21 38.13 8.95
N ARG A 10 19.34 37.18 9.34
CA ARG A 10 18.98 36.02 8.51
C ARG A 10 18.25 36.49 7.25
N LEU A 11 18.75 36.07 6.09
CA LEU A 11 18.01 36.15 4.82
C LEU A 11 16.74 35.31 4.94
N SER A 12 15.56 35.93 4.81
CA SER A 12 14.28 35.21 4.75
C SER A 12 14.12 34.61 3.35
N VAL A 13 14.21 33.28 3.25
CA VAL A 13 13.81 32.57 2.03
C VAL A 13 12.29 32.40 2.09
N LYS A 14 11.56 33.02 1.15
CA LYS A 14 10.11 32.80 1.01
C LYS A 14 9.87 31.35 0.56
N PRO A 15 8.86 30.64 1.11
CA PRO A 15 8.59 29.27 0.70
C PRO A 15 7.97 29.28 -0.71
N THR A 16 8.64 28.65 -1.66
CA THR A 16 8.06 28.31 -2.95
C THR A 16 7.14 27.10 -2.79
N ARG A 17 6.08 27.04 -3.59
CA ARG A 17 4.97 26.06 -3.57
C ARG A 17 5.39 24.58 -3.75
N ASN A 18 6.68 24.28 -3.77
CA ASN A 18 7.28 22.96 -3.97
C ASN A 18 7.88 22.34 -2.68
N SER A 19 7.73 22.98 -1.51
CA SER A 19 8.31 22.49 -0.26
C SER A 19 7.56 21.30 0.37
N LYS A 20 6.25 21.16 0.15
CA LYS A 20 5.45 20.08 0.75
C LYS A 20 5.84 18.68 0.29
N HIS A 21 6.26 18.52 -0.97
CA HIS A 21 6.74 17.23 -1.47
C HIS A 21 8.15 16.88 -0.98
N ILE A 22 8.98 17.87 -0.68
CA ILE A 22 10.34 17.64 -0.16
C ILE A 22 10.28 17.17 1.30
N GLU A 23 9.34 17.71 2.09
CA GLU A 23 9.08 17.28 3.47
C GLU A 23 8.47 15.88 3.55
N GLU A 24 7.60 15.49 2.59
CA GLU A 24 7.03 14.14 2.50
C GLU A 24 8.11 13.07 2.22
N PHE A 25 9.15 13.41 1.45
CA PHE A 25 10.31 12.55 1.22
C PHE A 25 11.27 12.50 2.41
N GLN A 26 11.37 13.58 3.20
CA GLN A 26 12.18 13.60 4.42
C GLN A 26 11.53 12.82 5.57
N GLN A 27 10.19 12.71 5.62
CA GLN A 27 9.51 11.85 6.60
C GLN A 27 9.71 10.35 6.35
N LEU A 28 10.18 9.94 5.17
CA LEU A 28 10.60 8.57 4.89
C LEU A 28 12.03 8.27 5.42
N GLU A 29 12.80 9.27 5.86
CA GLU A 29 14.16 9.10 6.42
C GLU A 29 14.19 8.72 7.91
N LEU A 30 13.05 8.39 8.53
CA LEU A 30 12.97 8.03 9.96
C LEU A 30 12.32 6.67 10.20
N PHE A 31 12.61 5.69 9.33
CA PHE A 31 12.51 4.28 9.72
C PHE A 31 13.92 3.83 10.09
N GLU A 32 14.29 3.96 11.36
CA GLU A 32 15.49 3.31 11.89
C GLU A 32 15.29 1.79 11.78
N TRP A 33 15.74 1.20 10.68
CA TRP A 33 15.79 -0.25 10.54
C TRP A 33 16.97 -0.77 11.36
N ASN A 34 16.68 -1.22 12.57
CA ASN A 34 17.63 -2.01 13.35
C ASN A 34 18.00 -3.29 12.56
N LEU A 35 19.29 -3.43 12.27
CA LEU A 35 19.93 -4.45 11.42
C LEU A 35 19.94 -5.88 11.98
N SER A 36 18.87 -6.27 12.68
CA SER A 36 18.71 -7.63 13.20
C SER A 36 17.24 -8.02 13.25
N ASP A 37 16.55 -7.92 12.12
CA ASP A 37 15.18 -8.42 11.99
C ASP A 37 15.17 -9.88 11.46
N PRO A 38 14.76 -10.87 12.27
CA PRO A 38 14.49 -12.24 11.83
C PRO A 38 13.49 -12.33 10.66
N ALA A 39 12.78 -11.24 10.35
CA ALA A 39 11.86 -11.16 9.23
C ALA A 39 12.53 -11.17 7.85
N LEU A 40 13.84 -10.90 7.75
CA LEU A 40 14.56 -11.06 6.48
C LEU A 40 14.75 -12.54 6.10
N GLU A 41 14.74 -13.46 7.08
CA GLU A 41 14.74 -14.91 6.81
C GLU A 41 13.32 -15.47 6.54
N SER A 42 12.27 -14.84 7.08
CA SER A 42 10.90 -15.40 7.04
C SER A 42 9.96 -14.84 5.96
N ARG A 43 10.32 -13.79 5.22
CA ARG A 43 9.41 -13.09 4.29
C ARG A 43 9.38 -13.60 2.84
N ASN A 44 9.60 -14.90 2.59
CA ASN A 44 9.31 -15.54 1.30
C ASN A 44 9.99 -14.90 0.07
N ILE A 45 11.22 -14.37 0.19
CA ILE A 45 12.11 -14.35 -0.98
C ILE A 45 12.51 -15.81 -1.16
N PRO A 46 12.16 -16.50 -2.27
CA PRO A 46 12.50 -17.92 -2.40
C PRO A 46 14.02 -18.05 -2.39
N GLY A 47 14.58 -18.37 -1.23
CA GLY A 47 16.02 -18.38 -0.99
C GLY A 47 16.77 -19.38 -1.88
N SER A 48 16.05 -20.38 -2.40
CA SER A 48 16.57 -21.35 -3.37
C SER A 48 16.67 -20.80 -4.81
N GLN A 49 15.95 -19.74 -5.16
CA GLN A 49 15.88 -19.21 -6.53
C GLN A 49 16.53 -17.82 -6.69
N VAL A 50 16.79 -17.10 -5.59
CA VAL A 50 17.42 -15.78 -5.62
C VAL A 50 18.86 -15.87 -5.13
N ARG A 51 19.82 -15.67 -6.04
CA ARG A 51 21.25 -15.79 -5.70
C ARG A 51 21.69 -14.64 -4.80
N ARG A 52 22.53 -14.94 -3.80
CA ARG A 52 23.34 -13.96 -3.06
C ARG A 52 24.81 -14.03 -3.50
N ARG A 53 25.51 -12.90 -3.50
CA ARG A 53 26.96 -12.80 -3.75
C ARG A 53 27.58 -11.70 -2.91
N ASN A 54 28.59 -12.05 -2.11
CA ASN A 54 29.30 -11.11 -1.22
C ASN A 54 28.32 -10.28 -0.35
N GLY A 55 27.33 -10.95 0.25
CA GLY A 55 26.28 -10.29 1.04
C GLY A 55 25.18 -9.57 0.25
N LEU A 56 25.26 -9.50 -1.09
CA LEU A 56 24.30 -8.78 -1.93
C LEU A 56 23.31 -9.74 -2.61
N ILE A 57 22.03 -9.36 -2.67
CA ILE A 57 20.91 -10.13 -3.24
C ILE A 57 20.74 -9.83 -4.74
N SER A 58 20.48 -10.85 -5.56
CA SER A 58 20.27 -10.69 -7.00
C SER A 58 18.87 -10.12 -7.33
N LEU A 59 18.82 -8.86 -7.71
CA LEU A 59 17.62 -8.22 -8.27
C LEU A 59 17.18 -8.90 -9.56
N THR A 60 18.13 -9.36 -10.39
CA THR A 60 17.80 -10.06 -11.64
C THR A 60 17.05 -11.36 -11.38
N ASP A 61 17.39 -12.09 -10.32
CA ASP A 61 16.66 -13.31 -9.99
C ASP A 61 15.31 -13.00 -9.37
N MET A 62 15.19 -11.97 -8.53
CA MET A 62 13.88 -11.46 -8.06
C MET A 62 12.97 -11.13 -9.24
N TRP A 63 13.47 -10.41 -10.24
CA TRP A 63 12.72 -10.10 -11.45
C TRP A 63 12.27 -11.35 -12.22
N ARG A 64 13.15 -12.36 -12.34
CA ARG A 64 12.83 -13.64 -13.01
C ARG A 64 11.75 -14.41 -12.26
N VAL A 65 11.90 -14.55 -10.95
CA VAL A 65 10.94 -15.22 -10.07
C VAL A 65 9.59 -14.51 -10.09
N SER A 66 9.56 -13.18 -10.17
CA SER A 66 8.33 -12.39 -10.33
C SER A 66 7.69 -12.47 -11.73
N GLY A 67 8.10 -13.42 -12.58
CA GLY A 67 7.52 -13.61 -13.92
C GLY A 67 8.14 -12.75 -15.01
N SER A 68 9.31 -12.16 -14.76
CA SER A 68 10.03 -11.30 -15.71
C SER A 68 9.17 -10.16 -16.31
N PRO A 69 8.44 -9.37 -15.49
CA PRO A 69 7.53 -8.35 -16.00
C PRO A 69 8.27 -7.34 -16.90
N LYS A 70 7.68 -7.06 -18.06
CA LYS A 70 8.21 -6.08 -19.03
C LYS A 70 8.36 -4.71 -18.34
N ASN A 71 9.39 -3.96 -18.72
CA ASN A 71 9.71 -2.63 -18.21
C ASN A 71 10.01 -2.53 -16.70
N ARG A 72 10.05 -3.66 -15.97
CA ARG A 72 10.35 -3.70 -14.53
C ARG A 72 11.69 -4.36 -14.21
N ALA A 73 12.56 -4.54 -15.20
CA ALA A 73 13.90 -5.09 -15.00
C ALA A 73 14.75 -4.20 -14.07
N PRO A 74 15.80 -4.73 -13.42
CA PRO A 74 16.56 -3.96 -12.42
C PRO A 74 17.24 -2.70 -13.00
N SER A 75 17.79 -2.82 -14.20
CA SER A 75 18.53 -1.73 -14.85
C SER A 75 17.69 -0.45 -15.07
N PRO A 76 16.50 -0.49 -15.69
CA PRO A 76 15.64 0.69 -15.79
C PRO A 76 15.12 1.18 -14.44
N TRP A 77 14.80 0.28 -13.51
CA TRP A 77 14.36 0.68 -12.17
C TRP A 77 15.44 1.47 -11.40
N LEU A 78 16.70 1.02 -11.46
CA LEU A 78 17.83 1.74 -10.88
C LEU A 78 18.04 3.12 -11.51
N ARG A 79 17.62 3.37 -12.74
CA ARG A 79 17.73 4.69 -13.39
C ARG A 79 16.62 5.68 -13.01
N GLN A 80 15.56 5.23 -12.33
CA GLN A 80 14.49 6.13 -11.90
C GLN A 80 15.02 7.13 -10.86
N GLN A 81 14.53 8.37 -10.93
CA GLN A 81 14.98 9.45 -10.05
C GLN A 81 14.80 9.08 -8.56
N GLN A 82 13.63 8.54 -8.19
CA GLN A 82 13.38 8.07 -6.81
C GLN A 82 14.37 7.00 -6.35
N THR A 83 14.74 6.06 -7.22
CA THR A 83 15.66 4.97 -6.89
C THR A 83 17.08 5.48 -6.74
N GLN A 84 17.48 6.47 -7.55
CA GLN A 84 18.78 7.12 -7.42
C GLN A 84 18.90 7.88 -6.10
N LEU A 85 17.83 8.55 -5.65
CA LEU A 85 17.79 9.19 -4.34
C LEU A 85 17.91 8.18 -3.19
N LEU A 86 17.17 7.07 -3.27
CA LEU A 86 17.30 5.96 -2.32
C LEU A 86 18.72 5.39 -2.29
N VAL A 87 19.32 5.11 -3.45
CA VAL A 87 20.69 4.60 -3.54
C VAL A 87 21.68 5.59 -2.90
N LYS A 88 21.51 6.89 -3.14
CA LYS A 88 22.36 7.93 -2.55
C LYS A 88 22.22 7.99 -1.02
N SER A 89 20.99 7.89 -0.50
CA SER A 89 20.74 7.83 0.94
C SER A 89 21.43 6.60 1.57
N LEU A 90 21.26 5.43 0.96
CA LEU A 90 21.91 4.20 1.42
C LEU A 90 23.45 4.26 1.35
N GLN A 91 24.02 4.94 0.35
CA GLN A 91 25.47 5.16 0.27
C GLN A 91 26.01 6.00 1.43
N ASN A 92 25.21 6.92 1.98
CA ASN A 92 25.62 7.72 3.14
C ASN A 92 25.54 6.91 4.45
N GLN A 93 24.69 5.89 4.51
CA GLN A 93 24.45 5.10 5.71
C GLN A 93 25.32 3.84 5.79
N PHE A 94 25.65 3.22 4.65
CA PHE A 94 26.35 1.95 4.59
C PHE A 94 27.70 2.08 3.89
N TRP A 95 28.74 1.49 4.51
CA TRP A 95 30.06 1.42 3.89
C TRP A 95 30.10 0.32 2.82
N GLY A 96 30.60 0.65 1.62
CA GLY A 96 30.80 -0.31 0.52
C GLY A 96 29.81 -0.16 -0.63
N LYS A 97 29.69 -1.22 -1.45
CA LYS A 97 28.85 -1.19 -2.67
C LYS A 97 27.39 -1.49 -2.32
N ILE A 98 26.53 -0.49 -2.48
CA ILE A 98 25.07 -0.63 -2.33
C ILE A 98 24.46 -1.50 -3.43
N ALA A 99 24.95 -1.36 -4.66
CA ALA A 99 24.57 -2.20 -5.79
C ALA A 99 25.71 -2.32 -6.80
N TYR A 100 25.73 -3.42 -7.57
CA TYR A 100 26.57 -3.56 -8.74
C TYR A 100 25.92 -4.45 -9.80
N SER A 101 26.41 -4.36 -11.04
CA SER A 101 26.00 -5.25 -12.12
C SER A 101 27.20 -6.02 -12.68
N LYS A 102 27.03 -7.33 -12.89
CA LYS A 102 28.00 -8.20 -13.57
C LYS A 102 27.40 -8.69 -14.89
N ARG A 103 28.17 -8.63 -15.98
CA ARG A 103 27.76 -9.16 -17.30
C ARG A 103 28.06 -10.66 -17.43
N GLY A 104 27.45 -11.33 -18.40
CA GLY A 104 27.75 -12.72 -18.80
C GLY A 104 26.77 -13.79 -18.28
N LYS A 105 27.07 -15.08 -18.57
CA LYS A 105 26.23 -16.27 -18.30
C LYS A 105 25.73 -16.38 -16.85
N ASN A 106 26.52 -15.85 -15.91
CA ASN A 106 26.21 -15.81 -14.48
C ASN A 106 26.14 -14.38 -13.94
N GLY A 107 25.88 -13.41 -14.82
CA GLY A 107 25.68 -12.01 -14.50
C GLY A 107 24.35 -11.72 -13.80
N GLY A 108 24.17 -10.44 -13.50
CA GLY A 108 22.98 -9.92 -12.84
C GLY A 108 23.28 -8.61 -12.12
N THR A 109 22.23 -7.94 -11.70
CA THR A 109 22.28 -6.80 -10.78
C THR A 109 22.10 -7.34 -9.36
N PHE A 110 23.00 -6.94 -8.47
CA PHE A 110 23.01 -7.33 -7.07
C PHE A 110 22.97 -6.08 -6.19
N ALA A 111 22.28 -6.14 -5.07
CA ALA A 111 22.10 -5.02 -4.16
C ALA A 111 22.06 -5.45 -2.69
N ILE A 112 22.28 -4.51 -1.77
CA ILE A 112 22.08 -4.75 -0.33
C ILE A 112 20.61 -5.07 -0.04
N ASP A 113 20.37 -5.73 1.08
CA ASP A 113 19.06 -6.23 1.49
C ASP A 113 17.98 -5.15 1.45
N GLU A 114 18.27 -3.92 1.89
CA GLU A 114 17.34 -2.81 1.88
C GLU A 114 16.89 -2.40 0.47
N LEU A 115 17.85 -2.23 -0.43
CA LEU A 115 17.55 -1.88 -1.82
C LEU A 115 16.86 -3.04 -2.56
N ALA A 116 17.21 -4.29 -2.22
CA ALA A 116 16.57 -5.47 -2.76
C ALA A 116 15.12 -5.62 -2.28
N PHE A 117 14.83 -5.29 -1.02
CA PHE A 117 13.47 -5.22 -0.49
C PHE A 117 12.62 -4.20 -1.24
N LYS A 118 13.14 -2.97 -1.43
CA LYS A 118 12.44 -1.95 -2.23
C LYS A 118 12.20 -2.37 -3.67
N TYR A 119 13.14 -3.11 -4.27
CA TYR A 119 12.93 -3.68 -5.59
C TYR A 119 11.83 -4.75 -5.61
N TRP A 120 11.77 -5.59 -4.58
CA TRP A 120 10.72 -6.58 -4.43
C TRP A 120 9.33 -5.95 -4.28
N GLU A 121 9.21 -4.89 -3.47
CA GLU A 121 7.97 -4.07 -3.40
C GLU A 121 7.61 -3.51 -4.79
N TYR A 122 8.60 -2.96 -5.50
CA TYR A 122 8.40 -2.43 -6.84
C TYR A 122 7.91 -3.49 -7.83
N LEU A 123 8.49 -4.70 -7.82
CA LEU A 123 8.05 -5.81 -8.68
C LEU A 123 6.60 -6.20 -8.39
N ASN A 124 6.24 -6.29 -7.11
CA ASN A 124 4.93 -6.76 -6.66
C ASN A 124 3.87 -5.66 -6.54
N SER A 125 4.24 -4.39 -6.72
CA SER A 125 3.30 -3.26 -6.79
C SER A 125 2.23 -3.41 -7.88
N GLY A 126 2.48 -4.24 -8.90
CA GLY A 126 1.54 -4.57 -9.98
C GLY A 126 0.70 -5.83 -9.75
N HIS A 127 0.99 -6.59 -8.68
CA HIS A 127 0.25 -7.80 -8.28
C HIS A 127 -0.68 -7.57 -7.09
N ARG A 128 -1.04 -6.31 -6.78
CA ARG A 128 -2.30 -6.09 -6.07
C ARG A 128 -3.40 -6.50 -7.02
N VAL A 129 -3.92 -7.72 -6.85
CA VAL A 129 -5.15 -8.18 -7.52
C VAL A 129 -6.11 -7.02 -7.41
N ARG A 130 -6.50 -6.42 -8.55
CA ARG A 130 -7.44 -5.31 -8.54
C ARG A 130 -8.69 -5.82 -7.83
N LEU A 131 -8.94 -5.32 -6.62
CA LEU A 131 -10.15 -5.66 -5.90
C LEU A 131 -11.33 -5.20 -6.75
N THR A 132 -12.21 -6.15 -7.01
CA THR A 132 -13.53 -5.90 -7.62
C THR A 132 -14.58 -6.15 -6.55
N GLU A 133 -15.73 -5.48 -6.67
CA GLU A 133 -16.90 -5.71 -5.80
C GLU A 133 -17.21 -7.21 -5.69
N LYS A 134 -17.26 -7.90 -6.84
CA LYS A 134 -17.48 -9.35 -6.90
C LYS A 134 -16.44 -10.19 -6.17
N SER A 135 -15.14 -9.83 -6.25
CA SER A 135 -14.08 -10.58 -5.54
C SER A 135 -14.15 -10.38 -4.03
N VAL A 136 -14.45 -9.16 -3.59
CA VAL A 136 -14.60 -8.81 -2.16
C VAL A 136 -15.86 -9.46 -1.59
N GLN A 137 -16.99 -9.34 -2.29
CA GLN A 137 -18.25 -10.00 -1.97
C GLN A 137 -18.05 -11.51 -1.78
N LYS A 138 -17.34 -12.18 -2.71
CA LYS A 138 -17.05 -13.62 -2.60
C LYS A 138 -16.16 -13.96 -1.41
N ARG A 139 -15.18 -13.13 -1.07
CA ARG A 139 -14.31 -13.33 0.10
C ARG A 139 -15.09 -13.14 1.40
N LEU A 140 -15.79 -12.02 1.52
CA LEU A 140 -16.62 -11.70 2.68
C LEU A 140 -17.69 -12.76 2.92
N ALA A 141 -18.34 -13.25 1.85
CA ALA A 141 -19.32 -14.31 1.96
C ALA A 141 -18.76 -15.59 2.59
N LYS A 142 -17.52 -15.96 2.25
CA LYS A 142 -16.86 -17.12 2.85
C LYS A 142 -16.59 -16.90 4.34
N THR A 143 -16.20 -15.69 4.73
CA THR A 143 -15.93 -15.33 6.13
C THR A 143 -17.19 -15.35 6.98
N LEU A 144 -18.32 -14.88 6.45
CA LEU A 144 -19.60 -14.83 7.16
C LEU A 144 -20.30 -16.20 7.25
N GLY A 145 -19.92 -17.17 6.40
CA GLY A 145 -20.49 -18.52 6.42
C GLY A 145 -21.87 -18.59 5.78
N LYS A 146 -22.94 -18.68 6.58
CA LYS A 146 -24.32 -18.83 6.08
C LYS A 146 -24.85 -17.48 5.56
N VAL A 147 -24.67 -17.24 4.27
CA VAL A 147 -25.07 -15.98 3.62
C VAL A 147 -25.69 -16.23 2.25
N LYS A 148 -26.73 -15.47 1.91
CA LYS A 148 -27.31 -15.42 0.56
C LYS A 148 -26.63 -14.29 -0.21
N ARG A 149 -26.40 -14.48 -1.51
CA ARG A 149 -25.75 -13.49 -2.37
C ARG A 149 -26.70 -13.02 -3.46
N GLU A 150 -26.57 -11.77 -3.89
CA GLU A 150 -27.35 -11.19 -5.00
C GLU A 150 -28.86 -11.37 -4.79
N VAL A 151 -29.35 -11.05 -3.60
CA VAL A 151 -30.76 -11.27 -3.23
C VAL A 151 -31.63 -10.21 -3.89
N ALA A 152 -32.49 -10.65 -4.81
CA ALA A 152 -33.39 -9.77 -5.53
C ALA A 152 -34.40 -9.06 -4.60
N THR A 153 -34.64 -7.79 -4.88
CA THR A 153 -35.69 -6.94 -4.31
C THR A 153 -36.39 -6.18 -5.44
N LEU A 154 -37.44 -5.43 -5.12
CA LEU A 154 -38.10 -4.55 -6.09
C LEU A 154 -37.20 -3.39 -6.57
N ALA A 155 -36.13 -3.08 -5.83
CA ALA A 155 -35.24 -1.93 -6.09
C ALA A 155 -33.82 -2.34 -6.52
N GLY A 156 -33.60 -3.61 -6.86
CA GLY A 156 -32.29 -4.16 -7.24
C GLY A 156 -31.88 -5.33 -6.35
N ASN A 157 -30.58 -5.65 -6.34
CA ASN A 157 -30.07 -6.83 -5.66
C ASN A 157 -29.20 -6.45 -4.46
N ILE A 158 -29.45 -7.06 -3.31
CA ILE A 158 -28.58 -6.97 -2.13
C ILE A 158 -27.36 -7.86 -2.36
N ASP A 159 -26.15 -7.31 -2.20
CA ASP A 159 -24.91 -8.06 -2.38
C ASP A 159 -24.83 -9.29 -1.48
N LEU A 160 -25.00 -9.10 -0.17
CA LEU A 160 -25.00 -10.17 0.84
C LEU A 160 -26.13 -9.97 1.85
N LEU A 161 -26.84 -11.05 2.14
CA LEU A 161 -27.91 -11.08 3.13
C LEU A 161 -27.67 -12.24 4.10
N THR A 162 -27.48 -11.93 5.38
CA THR A 162 -27.43 -12.92 6.46
C THR A 162 -28.81 -13.03 7.12
N GLU A 163 -28.90 -13.69 8.27
CA GLU A 163 -30.12 -13.69 9.08
C GLU A 163 -30.40 -12.32 9.75
N TRP A 164 -29.35 -11.50 9.93
CA TRP A 164 -29.41 -10.28 10.75
C TRP A 164 -28.84 -9.04 10.06
N GLU A 165 -28.10 -9.19 8.97
CA GLU A 165 -27.44 -8.09 8.25
C GLU A 165 -27.84 -8.08 6.77
N LEU A 166 -28.02 -6.88 6.23
CA LEU A 166 -27.99 -6.61 4.80
C LEU A 166 -26.72 -5.80 4.50
N ILE A 167 -25.90 -6.29 3.58
CA ILE A 167 -24.55 -5.76 3.35
C ILE A 167 -24.38 -5.40 1.88
N GLU A 168 -23.97 -4.16 1.63
CA GLU A 168 -23.56 -3.68 0.30
C GLU A 168 -22.04 -3.54 0.23
N VAL A 169 -21.42 -4.10 -0.80
CA VAL A 169 -19.97 -4.10 -1.03
C VAL A 169 -19.62 -3.06 -2.08
N LYS A 170 -18.77 -2.09 -1.74
CA LYS A 170 -18.40 -1.03 -2.68
C LYS A 170 -16.94 -0.63 -2.60
N SER A 171 -16.41 -0.14 -3.72
CA SER A 171 -15.16 0.61 -3.67
C SER A 171 -15.32 1.80 -2.71
N ILE A 172 -14.27 2.12 -1.96
CA ILE A 172 -14.23 3.25 -1.02
C ILE A 172 -14.61 4.59 -1.68
N LYS A 173 -14.36 4.73 -2.99
CA LYS A 173 -14.72 5.92 -3.79
C LYS A 173 -16.23 6.05 -4.03
N SER A 174 -16.97 4.96 -3.89
CA SER A 174 -18.40 4.87 -4.17
C SER A 174 -19.24 4.67 -2.89
N TRP A 175 -18.70 4.99 -1.71
CA TRP A 175 -19.38 4.76 -0.43
C TRP A 175 -20.79 5.40 -0.35
N LYS A 176 -21.01 6.56 -0.98
CA LYS A 176 -22.31 7.23 -1.01
C LYS A 176 -23.37 6.43 -1.78
N PHE A 177 -22.97 5.72 -2.83
CA PHE A 177 -23.85 4.81 -3.56
C PHE A 177 -24.29 3.66 -2.66
N ALA A 178 -23.33 3.09 -1.91
CA ALA A 178 -23.62 2.02 -0.96
C ALA A 178 -24.61 2.45 0.13
N VAL A 179 -24.45 3.66 0.68
CA VAL A 179 -25.39 4.26 1.64
C VAL A 179 -26.81 4.33 1.07
N GLY A 180 -26.96 4.86 -0.15
CA GLY A 180 -28.27 4.93 -0.80
C GLY A 180 -28.91 3.54 -1.00
N GLN A 181 -28.12 2.57 -1.44
CA GLN A 181 -28.60 1.20 -1.67
C GLN A 181 -29.07 0.53 -0.37
N VAL A 182 -28.28 0.54 0.71
CA VAL A 182 -28.67 -0.11 1.98
C VAL A 182 -29.88 0.55 2.62
N LEU A 183 -30.08 1.86 2.45
CA LEU A 183 -31.28 2.54 2.94
C LEU A 183 -32.54 2.09 2.20
N ILE A 184 -32.46 1.97 0.87
CA ILE A 184 -33.60 1.51 0.05
C ILE A 184 -33.89 0.04 0.31
N TYR A 185 -32.87 -0.82 0.33
CA TYR A 185 -33.04 -2.25 0.62
C TYR A 185 -33.57 -2.49 2.04
N GLY A 186 -33.15 -1.67 3.01
CA GLY A 186 -33.63 -1.72 4.38
C GLY A 186 -35.15 -1.54 4.52
N GLN A 187 -35.84 -0.94 3.56
CA GLN A 187 -37.31 -0.87 3.58
C GLN A 187 -37.96 -2.25 3.39
N SER A 188 -37.32 -3.15 2.64
CA SER A 188 -37.78 -4.54 2.48
C SER A 188 -37.30 -5.45 3.63
N TYR A 189 -36.26 -5.04 4.36
CA TYR A 189 -35.64 -5.79 5.45
C TYR A 189 -35.48 -4.91 6.70
N PRO A 190 -36.58 -4.43 7.32
CA PRO A 190 -36.55 -3.38 8.35
C PRO A 190 -35.84 -3.81 9.64
N HIS A 191 -35.80 -5.11 9.92
CA HIS A 191 -35.14 -5.68 11.11
C HIS A 191 -33.69 -6.08 10.89
N HIS A 192 -33.15 -5.93 9.68
CA HIS A 192 -31.75 -6.23 9.41
C HIS A 192 -30.88 -4.99 9.67
N GLN A 193 -29.73 -5.21 10.30
CA GLN A 193 -28.68 -4.22 10.43
C GLN A 193 -28.16 -3.86 9.04
N LYS A 194 -28.11 -2.57 8.72
CA LYS A 194 -27.56 -2.08 7.46
C LYS A 194 -26.06 -1.97 7.61
N ARG A 195 -25.33 -2.50 6.64
CA ARG A 195 -23.87 -2.43 6.63
C ARG A 195 -23.35 -2.10 5.23
N ILE A 196 -22.38 -1.21 5.18
CA ILE A 196 -21.54 -1.04 3.98
C ILE A 196 -20.17 -1.65 4.26
N HIS A 197 -19.70 -2.47 3.32
CA HIS A 197 -18.36 -3.05 3.34
C HIS A 197 -17.52 -2.44 2.22
N LEU A 198 -16.57 -1.58 2.59
CA LEU A 198 -15.81 -0.77 1.66
C LEU A 198 -14.45 -1.39 1.37
N PHE A 199 -13.94 -1.26 0.14
CA PHE A 199 -12.59 -1.72 -0.18
C PHE A 199 -11.75 -0.70 -0.96
N GLY A 200 -10.44 -0.79 -0.77
CA GLY A 200 -9.44 0.05 -1.42
C GLY A 200 -8.82 1.07 -0.47
N GLU A 201 -7.71 1.68 -0.90
CA GLU A 201 -6.92 2.57 -0.06
C GLU A 201 -7.69 3.82 0.39
N ALA A 202 -7.63 4.12 1.68
CA ALA A 202 -8.14 5.34 2.28
C ALA A 202 -7.33 5.71 3.53
N THR A 203 -7.32 7.00 3.85
CA THR A 203 -6.74 7.49 5.09
C THR A 203 -7.68 7.23 6.27
N PRO A 204 -7.17 7.10 7.51
CA PRO A 204 -7.99 6.97 8.70
C PRO A 204 -9.02 8.10 8.85
N ASP A 205 -8.63 9.34 8.57
CA ASP A 205 -9.52 10.50 8.64
C ASP A 205 -10.69 10.40 7.66
N PHE A 206 -10.43 9.89 6.45
CA PHE A 206 -11.48 9.68 5.46
C PHE A 206 -12.47 8.60 5.89
N LEU A 207 -11.99 7.50 6.48
CA LEU A 207 -12.85 6.44 7.05
C LEU A 207 -13.66 6.96 8.25
N SER A 208 -13.04 7.79 9.10
CA SER A 208 -13.71 8.44 10.24
C SER A 208 -14.85 9.36 9.76
N MET A 209 -14.59 10.15 8.73
CA MET A 209 -15.61 10.99 8.09
C MET A 209 -16.76 10.15 7.51
N ILE A 210 -16.50 9.03 6.83
CA ILE A 210 -17.58 8.17 6.32
C ILE A 210 -18.43 7.61 7.46
N ARG A 211 -17.78 7.14 8.54
CA ARG A 211 -18.47 6.64 9.73
C ARG A 211 -19.36 7.70 10.36
N SER A 212 -18.90 8.94 10.51
CA SER A 212 -19.71 10.01 11.10
C SER A 212 -20.98 10.33 10.30
N TYR A 213 -20.98 10.12 8.98
CA TYR A 213 -22.20 10.21 8.16
C TYR A 213 -23.10 8.97 8.24
N CYS A 214 -22.53 7.78 8.46
CA CYS A 214 -23.26 6.52 8.47
C CYS A 214 -23.90 6.22 9.85
N THR A 215 -23.25 6.59 10.95
CA THR A 215 -23.75 6.34 12.32
C THR A 215 -25.16 6.88 12.56
N PRO A 216 -25.50 8.15 12.20
CA PRO A 216 -26.85 8.67 12.40
C PRO A 216 -27.93 7.96 11.56
N LEU A 217 -27.53 7.21 10.53
CA LEU A 217 -28.41 6.45 9.64
C LEU A 217 -28.54 4.97 10.06
N ASP A 218 -27.94 4.59 11.20
CA ASP A 218 -27.87 3.21 11.65
C ASP A 218 -27.25 2.27 10.59
N ILE A 219 -26.13 2.73 10.01
CA ILE A 219 -25.34 1.98 9.03
C ILE A 219 -23.97 1.67 9.63
N GLU A 220 -23.65 0.38 9.73
CA GLU A 220 -22.32 -0.08 10.11
C GLU A 220 -21.33 0.05 8.94
N VAL A 221 -20.10 0.50 9.22
CA VAL A 221 -19.05 0.67 8.22
C VAL A 221 -17.86 -0.22 8.53
N THR A 222 -17.61 -1.18 7.64
CA THR A 222 -16.43 -2.06 7.67
C THR A 222 -15.56 -1.85 6.42
N TRP A 223 -14.27 -2.18 6.50
CA TRP A 223 -13.32 -1.84 5.44
C TRP A 223 -12.14 -2.82 5.32
N GLU A 224 -11.63 -3.01 4.09
CA GLU A 224 -10.41 -3.80 3.79
C GLU A 224 -9.59 -3.22 2.61
N VAL A 225 -8.31 -3.63 2.51
CA VAL A 225 -7.34 -3.19 1.47
C VAL A 225 -6.85 -4.36 0.63
#